data_AF-A0A9W8I3S9-F1
#
_entry.id   AF-A0A9W8I3S9-F1
#
_cell.length_a   1.000
_cell.length_b   1.000
_cell.length_c   1.000
_cell.angle_alpha   90.00
_cell.angle_beta   90.00
_cell.angle_gamma   90.00
#
_symmetry.space_group_name_H-M   'P 1'
#
loop_
_entity.id
_entity.type
_entity.pdbx_description
1 polymer ?
#
loop_
_entity_poly.entity_id
_entity_poly.type
_entity_poly.pdbx_seq_one_letter_code
_entity_poly.pdbx_strand_id
1 'polypeptide(L)'
;MQPEDSQSRFVPDTCPVDTISCQRQDIDPCCSPKNGLLVLAQQWDTRWGPTDEFTVHGLWPDTCDGNRLPDNGCDPSRAYTNITDILSNSSDTELLSDMSIYWPSNKGDNNWFWSHEWIKHGTCVTTLHPRCYAHSYLPRQEVSEYFRSILDLRAKYNLYTALNASGIVPTEPESGRRPKNTYTLAQFKQAIRKAWGVEPNVKCRGRRLQEVWLWFKLPA
;
A
#
# COMPACT_ATOMS: atom_id res chain seq x y z
N MET A 1 39.60 14.51 -23.75
CA MET A 1 38.14 14.34 -23.95
C MET A 1 37.64 13.50 -22.79
N GLN A 2 37.07 14.14 -21.77
CA GLN A 2 36.33 13.43 -20.72
C GLN A 2 34.89 13.24 -21.23
N PRO A 3 34.25 12.08 -21.00
CA PRO A 3 32.84 11.92 -21.28
C PRO A 3 32.02 12.63 -20.19
N GLU A 4 31.03 13.40 -20.64
CA GLU A 4 30.06 14.09 -19.79
C GLU A 4 29.16 13.06 -19.08
N ASP A 5 29.29 12.97 -17.76
CA ASP A 5 28.36 12.25 -16.90
C ASP A 5 27.18 13.19 -16.58
N SER A 6 26.23 13.29 -17.51
CA SER A 6 25.05 14.17 -17.39
C SER A 6 23.86 13.50 -16.68
N GLN A 7 24.12 12.72 -15.62
CA GLN A 7 23.06 12.40 -14.67
C GLN A 7 22.83 13.61 -13.77
N SER A 8 21.89 14.47 -14.17
CA SER A 8 21.29 15.50 -13.33
C SER A 8 21.00 14.95 -11.94
N ARG A 9 21.79 15.35 -10.94
CA ARG A 9 21.60 14.95 -9.54
C ARG A 9 20.31 15.57 -9.02
N PHE A 10 19.38 14.74 -8.54
CA PHE A 10 18.17 15.21 -7.88
C PHE A 10 18.53 16.04 -6.64
N VAL A 11 17.87 17.19 -6.46
CA VAL A 11 18.03 18.08 -5.30
C VAL A 11 16.67 18.15 -4.58
N PRO A 12 16.52 17.51 -3.39
CA PRO A 12 15.24 17.37 -2.70
C PRO A 12 14.51 18.68 -2.39
N ASP A 13 15.22 19.78 -2.18
CA ASP A 13 14.69 21.08 -1.73
C ASP A 13 13.86 21.83 -2.79
N THR A 14 13.50 21.19 -3.90
CA THR A 14 12.86 21.84 -5.07
C THR A 14 11.52 21.24 -5.49
N CYS A 15 10.98 20.28 -4.72
CA CYS A 15 9.69 19.66 -5.06
C CYS A 15 8.52 20.64 -4.91
N PRO A 16 7.61 20.73 -5.90
CA PRO A 16 6.41 21.55 -5.78
C PRO A 16 5.47 20.98 -4.72
N VAL A 17 5.08 21.80 -3.75
CA VAL A 17 4.22 21.40 -2.62
C VAL A 17 2.71 21.45 -2.91
N ASP A 18 2.32 21.92 -4.09
CA ASP A 18 0.93 22.14 -4.49
C ASP A 18 0.47 21.23 -5.64
N THR A 19 1.28 20.24 -6.01
CA THR A 19 0.94 19.31 -7.09
C THR A 19 0.29 18.05 -6.54
N ILE A 20 -0.76 17.55 -7.20
CA ILE A 20 -1.28 16.21 -6.94
C ILE A 20 -0.86 15.28 -8.08
N SER A 21 -0.47 14.06 -7.73
CA SER A 21 -0.12 13.02 -8.69
C SER A 21 -1.21 12.86 -9.76
N CYS A 22 -0.81 12.54 -10.99
CA CYS A 22 -1.69 12.49 -12.16
C CYS A 22 -2.31 13.81 -12.63
N GLN A 23 -1.97 14.96 -12.06
CA GLN A 23 -2.35 16.26 -12.63
C GLN A 23 -1.30 16.77 -13.63
N ARG A 24 -0.03 16.51 -13.35
CA ARG A 24 1.12 16.96 -14.15
C ARG A 24 2.06 15.80 -14.43
N GLN A 25 2.66 15.81 -15.62
CA GLN A 25 3.61 14.79 -16.08
C GLN A 25 5.03 15.35 -16.26
N ASP A 26 5.21 16.66 -16.10
CA ASP A 26 6.46 17.39 -16.24
C ASP A 26 7.20 17.60 -14.91
N ILE A 27 6.72 16.97 -13.83
CA ILE A 27 7.35 16.99 -12.51
C ILE A 27 8.37 15.85 -12.40
N ASP A 28 9.49 16.11 -11.71
CA ASP A 28 10.49 15.06 -11.47
C ASP A 28 9.82 13.85 -10.77
N PRO A 29 10.05 12.61 -11.26
CA PRO A 29 9.49 11.40 -10.65
C PRO A 29 9.90 11.15 -9.19
N CYS A 30 10.90 11.88 -8.66
CA CYS A 30 11.28 11.90 -7.25
C CYS A 30 10.38 12.82 -6.40
N CYS A 31 9.71 13.81 -7.02
CA CYS A 31 8.77 14.71 -6.34
C CYS A 31 7.31 14.27 -6.49
N SER A 32 6.96 13.63 -7.60
CA SER A 32 5.61 13.09 -7.81
C SER A 32 5.69 11.74 -8.51
N PRO A 33 4.93 10.72 -8.07
CA PRO A 33 4.97 9.40 -8.71
C PRO A 33 4.50 9.47 -10.16
N LYS A 34 5.27 8.87 -11.07
CA LYS A 34 4.89 8.75 -12.49
C LYS A 34 3.58 7.99 -12.67
N ASN A 35 3.41 6.92 -11.87
CA ASN A 35 2.20 6.11 -11.79
C ASN A 35 1.46 6.52 -10.52
N GLY A 36 0.71 7.61 -10.63
CA GLY A 36 0.22 8.36 -9.48
C GLY A 36 -1.15 7.95 -8.95
N LEU A 37 -1.83 7.00 -9.58
CA LEU A 37 -3.08 6.46 -9.06
C LEU A 37 -2.73 5.27 -8.15
N LEU A 38 -2.89 5.43 -6.85
CA LEU A 38 -2.53 4.41 -5.88
C LEU A 38 -3.76 3.65 -5.42
N VAL A 39 -3.65 2.32 -5.37
CA VAL A 39 -4.69 1.43 -4.84
C VAL A 39 -4.22 0.83 -3.53
N LEU A 40 -4.81 1.25 -2.41
CA LEU A 40 -4.61 0.59 -1.13
C LEU A 40 -5.59 -0.57 -1.01
N ALA A 41 -5.08 -1.80 -1.11
CA ALA A 41 -5.83 -3.02 -0.94
C ALA A 41 -5.68 -3.54 0.50
N GLN A 42 -6.79 -3.61 1.21
CA GLN A 42 -6.88 -4.16 2.57
C GLN A 42 -7.73 -5.42 2.56
N GLN A 43 -7.36 -6.41 3.36
CA GLN A 43 -8.02 -7.71 3.44
C GLN A 43 -8.68 -7.92 4.81
N TRP A 44 -9.77 -8.69 4.79
CA TRP A 44 -10.49 -9.15 5.98
C TRP A 44 -10.41 -10.68 6.07
N ASP A 45 -9.47 -11.17 6.87
CA ASP A 45 -9.30 -12.60 7.16
C ASP A 45 -9.19 -12.81 8.67
N THR A 46 -10.25 -13.36 9.28
CA THR A 46 -10.35 -13.54 10.74
C THR A 46 -9.34 -14.55 11.32
N ARG A 47 -8.52 -15.18 10.47
CA ARG A 47 -7.44 -16.08 10.90
C ARG A 47 -6.12 -15.36 11.11
N TRP A 48 -5.97 -14.13 10.61
CA TRP A 48 -4.71 -13.41 10.55
C TRP A 48 -4.87 -11.94 10.95
N GLY A 49 -3.94 -11.46 11.78
CA GLY A 49 -3.98 -10.11 12.34
C GLY A 49 -5.01 -9.95 13.46
N PRO A 50 -5.19 -8.72 13.97
CA PRO A 50 -6.15 -8.43 15.04
C PRO A 50 -7.61 -8.64 14.57
N THR A 51 -8.49 -9.02 15.50
CA THR A 51 -9.90 -9.33 15.22
C THR A 51 -10.74 -8.09 14.93
N ASP A 52 -10.23 -6.92 15.25
CA ASP A 52 -10.84 -5.60 15.11
C ASP A 52 -10.07 -4.72 14.11
N GLU A 53 -9.30 -5.32 13.21
CA GLU A 53 -8.52 -4.59 12.23
C GLU A 53 -8.55 -5.25 10.85
N PHE A 54 -8.53 -4.42 9.81
CA PHE A 54 -8.17 -4.90 8.48
C PHE A 54 -6.64 -5.01 8.40
N THR A 55 -6.16 -6.04 7.71
CA THR A 55 -4.74 -6.18 7.39
C THR A 55 -4.47 -5.72 5.96
N VAL A 56 -3.21 -5.42 5.65
CA VAL A 56 -2.79 -5.00 4.31
C VAL A 56 -2.70 -6.22 3.40
N HIS A 57 -3.18 -6.07 2.17
CA HIS A 57 -2.77 -6.91 1.04
C HIS A 57 -1.62 -6.22 0.32
N GLY A 58 -1.81 -4.97 -0.12
CA GLY A 58 -0.75 -4.19 -0.75
C GLY A 58 -1.12 -2.76 -1.11
N LEU A 59 -0.15 -2.02 -1.63
CA LEU A 59 -0.33 -0.72 -2.26
C LEU A 59 0.18 -0.79 -3.69
N TRP A 60 -0.70 -0.55 -4.64
CA TRP A 60 -0.40 -0.78 -6.04
C TRP A 60 -0.47 0.53 -6.81
N PRO A 61 0.65 1.00 -7.38
CA PRO A 61 0.62 2.09 -8.33
C PRO A 61 0.04 1.58 -9.66
N ASP A 62 -1.01 2.25 -10.12
CA ASP A 62 -1.57 2.15 -11.46
C ASP A 62 -1.18 3.39 -12.27
N THR A 63 -1.28 3.30 -13.60
CA THR A 63 -1.18 4.49 -14.45
C THR A 63 -2.30 5.48 -14.11
N CYS A 64 -2.12 6.74 -14.48
CA CYS A 64 -3.13 7.77 -14.25
C CYS A 64 -4.47 7.53 -14.95
N ASP A 65 -4.47 6.70 -15.99
CA ASP A 65 -5.68 6.25 -16.71
C ASP A 65 -6.29 4.97 -16.11
N GLY A 66 -5.74 4.45 -15.00
CA GLY A 66 -6.25 3.27 -14.30
C GLY A 66 -5.77 1.92 -14.86
N ASN A 67 -4.72 1.91 -15.67
CA ASN A 67 -4.13 0.65 -16.14
C ASN A 67 -3.12 0.11 -15.13
N ARG A 68 -3.12 -1.21 -14.96
CA ARG A 68 -2.14 -1.90 -14.12
C ARG A 68 -0.75 -1.85 -14.73
N LEU A 69 0.26 -1.82 -13.85
CA LEU A 69 1.66 -1.92 -14.23
C LEU A 69 2.09 -3.38 -14.51
N PRO A 70 3.26 -3.60 -15.13
CA PRO A 70 3.71 -4.94 -15.50
C PRO A 70 3.75 -5.93 -14.34
N ASP A 71 3.31 -7.16 -14.58
CA ASP A 71 3.20 -8.19 -13.54
C ASP A 71 4.55 -8.61 -12.93
N ASN A 72 5.66 -8.30 -13.60
CA ASN A 72 7.03 -8.57 -13.16
C ASN A 72 7.71 -7.34 -12.52
N GLY A 73 6.98 -6.26 -12.26
CA GLY A 73 7.52 -5.02 -11.70
C GLY A 73 8.17 -4.10 -12.72
N CYS A 74 8.75 -3.02 -12.22
CA CYS A 74 9.31 -1.94 -13.06
C CYS A 74 10.84 -1.85 -13.01
N ASP A 75 11.49 -2.62 -12.13
CA ASP A 75 12.94 -2.59 -11.96
C ASP A 75 13.49 -3.95 -11.47
N PRO A 76 14.05 -4.78 -12.35
CA PRO A 76 14.59 -6.08 -11.97
C PRO A 76 15.85 -5.99 -11.10
N SER A 77 16.57 -4.86 -11.11
CA SER A 77 17.78 -4.69 -10.29
C SER A 77 17.47 -4.55 -8.81
N ARG A 78 16.24 -4.18 -8.47
CA ARG A 78 15.72 -4.08 -7.10
C ARG A 78 14.78 -5.22 -6.72
N ALA A 79 14.78 -6.33 -7.47
CA ALA A 79 13.87 -7.45 -7.21
C ALA A 79 14.32 -8.32 -6.01
N TYR A 80 14.14 -7.81 -4.79
CA TYR A 80 14.61 -8.47 -3.57
C TYR A 80 13.70 -9.60 -3.08
N THR A 81 14.30 -10.75 -2.75
CA THR A 81 13.61 -11.95 -2.28
C THR A 81 13.79 -12.24 -0.79
N ASN A 82 14.54 -11.39 -0.07
CA ASN A 82 14.85 -11.52 1.36
C ASN A 82 14.35 -10.29 2.15
N ILE A 83 13.08 -9.93 1.96
CA ILE A 83 12.49 -8.75 2.58
C ILE A 83 12.55 -8.81 4.11
N THR A 84 12.29 -9.97 4.72
CA THR A 84 12.39 -10.12 6.18
C THR A 84 13.77 -9.73 6.72
N ASP A 85 14.84 -10.15 6.05
CA ASP A 85 16.21 -9.81 6.46
C ASP A 85 16.50 -8.32 6.25
N ILE A 86 16.03 -7.74 5.15
CA ILE A 86 16.19 -6.31 4.87
C ILE A 86 15.54 -5.49 5.99
N LEU A 87 14.31 -5.84 6.36
CA LEU A 87 13.55 -5.14 7.40
C LEU A 87 14.16 -5.33 8.79
N SER A 88 14.65 -6.54 9.11
CA SER A 88 15.33 -6.83 10.37
C SER A 88 16.58 -5.98 10.59
N ASN A 89 17.21 -5.51 9.50
CA ASN A 89 18.41 -4.68 9.52
C ASN A 89 18.13 -3.21 9.16
N SER A 90 16.85 -2.82 9.06
CA SER A 90 16.48 -1.43 8.78
C SER A 90 16.63 -0.55 10.02
N SER A 91 16.67 0.77 9.82
CA SER A 91 16.68 1.74 10.93
C SER A 91 15.36 1.77 11.71
N ASP A 92 14.27 1.30 11.09
CA ASP A 92 12.96 1.18 11.71
C ASP A 92 12.85 -0.18 12.41
N THR A 93 13.22 -0.19 13.70
CA THR A 93 13.30 -1.41 14.49
C THR A 93 11.96 -2.06 14.81
N GLU A 94 10.83 -1.36 14.60
CA GLU A 94 9.49 -1.85 14.89
C GLU A 94 8.79 -2.40 13.63
N LEU A 95 9.24 -1.99 12.44
CA LEU A 95 8.58 -2.28 11.16
C LEU A 95 8.32 -3.76 10.93
N LEU A 96 9.28 -4.64 11.21
CA LEU A 96 9.09 -6.07 11.01
C LEU A 96 8.01 -6.65 11.93
N SER A 97 7.93 -6.15 13.17
CA SER A 97 6.89 -6.56 14.11
C SER A 97 5.52 -6.09 13.64
N ASP A 98 5.41 -4.82 13.25
CA ASP A 98 4.16 -4.26 12.73
C ASP A 98 3.70 -4.99 11.46
N MET A 99 4.61 -5.29 10.54
CA MET A 99 4.28 -6.05 9.33
C MET A 99 3.78 -7.45 9.65
N SER A 100 4.33 -8.10 10.66
CA SER A 100 3.87 -9.43 11.09
C SER A 100 2.45 -9.40 11.67
N ILE A 101 2.03 -8.27 12.26
CA ILE A 101 0.69 -8.08 12.83
C ILE A 101 -0.31 -7.62 11.76
N TYR A 102 0.05 -6.61 10.99
CA TYR A 102 -0.87 -5.86 10.12
C TYR A 102 -0.72 -6.15 8.64
N TRP A 103 0.30 -6.91 8.22
CA TRP A 103 0.49 -7.37 6.85
C TRP A 103 0.87 -8.87 6.77
N PRO A 104 0.17 -9.77 7.49
CA PRO A 104 0.46 -11.19 7.43
C PRO A 104 0.07 -11.80 6.08
N SER A 105 0.85 -12.79 5.66
CA SER A 105 0.51 -13.69 4.57
C SER A 105 -0.61 -14.61 4.98
N ASN A 106 -1.70 -14.61 4.21
CA ASN A 106 -2.81 -15.54 4.45
C ASN A 106 -2.49 -17.01 4.06
N LYS A 107 -1.27 -17.26 3.56
CA LYS A 107 -0.72 -18.58 3.22
C LYS A 107 0.42 -19.02 4.15
N GLY A 108 0.79 -18.21 5.15
CA GLY A 108 1.79 -18.54 6.16
C GLY A 108 3.25 -18.25 5.80
N ASP A 109 3.55 -17.77 4.59
CA ASP A 109 4.90 -17.31 4.21
C ASP A 109 4.90 -15.80 3.99
N ASN A 110 5.35 -15.08 5.03
CA ASN A 110 5.44 -13.63 5.03
C ASN A 110 6.53 -13.11 4.09
N ASN A 111 7.72 -13.72 4.12
CA ASN A 111 8.83 -13.24 3.30
C ASN A 111 8.50 -13.36 1.82
N TRP A 112 7.96 -14.50 1.38
CA TRP A 112 7.54 -14.68 0.00
C TRP A 112 6.47 -13.65 -0.40
N PHE A 113 5.49 -13.41 0.47
CA PHE A 113 4.41 -12.47 0.20
C PHE A 113 4.92 -11.03 0.10
N TRP A 114 5.74 -10.58 1.04
CA TRP A 114 6.31 -9.23 1.00
C TRP A 114 7.27 -9.06 -0.17
N SER A 115 8.05 -10.08 -0.54
CA SER A 115 8.85 -10.07 -1.76
C SER A 115 7.99 -9.94 -3.01
N HIS A 116 6.85 -10.64 -3.09
CA HIS A 116 5.91 -10.49 -4.21
C HIS A 116 5.41 -9.05 -4.34
N GLU A 117 4.92 -8.46 -3.23
CA GLU A 117 4.40 -7.10 -3.21
C GLU A 117 5.49 -6.06 -3.54
N TRP A 118 6.70 -6.23 -3.01
CA TRP A 118 7.82 -5.36 -3.34
C TRP A 118 8.22 -5.46 -4.81
N ILE A 119 8.48 -6.67 -5.32
CA ILE A 119 8.96 -6.88 -6.69
C ILE A 119 7.93 -6.34 -7.69
N LYS A 120 6.66 -6.70 -7.51
CA LYS A 120 5.60 -6.36 -8.46
C LYS A 120 5.16 -4.90 -8.38
N HIS A 121 5.11 -4.33 -7.18
CA HIS A 121 4.49 -3.01 -6.95
C HIS A 121 5.47 -1.98 -6.39
N GLY A 122 6.25 -2.34 -5.37
CA GLY A 122 7.24 -1.44 -4.76
C GLY A 122 8.31 -0.94 -5.73
N THR A 123 8.78 -1.81 -6.64
CA THR A 123 9.75 -1.40 -7.67
C THR A 123 9.20 -0.34 -8.63
N CYS A 124 7.89 -0.17 -8.71
CA CYS A 124 7.22 0.80 -9.58
C CYS A 124 6.96 2.16 -8.94
N VAL A 125 7.27 2.35 -7.65
CA VAL A 125 7.11 3.63 -6.95
C VAL A 125 8.31 4.51 -7.24
N THR A 126 8.17 5.46 -8.18
CA THR A 126 9.30 6.24 -8.68
C THR A 126 9.90 7.20 -7.66
N THR A 127 9.10 7.68 -6.70
CA THR A 127 9.55 8.56 -5.62
C THR A 127 10.49 7.85 -4.64
N LEU A 128 10.46 6.53 -4.60
CA LEU A 128 11.32 5.68 -3.78
C LEU A 128 12.54 5.14 -4.54
N HIS A 129 12.81 5.63 -5.76
CA HIS A 129 14.01 5.20 -6.48
C HIS A 129 15.28 5.67 -5.74
N PRO A 130 16.36 4.86 -5.62
CA PRO A 130 17.59 5.25 -4.89
C PRO A 130 18.17 6.63 -5.27
N ARG A 131 18.05 7.01 -6.54
CA ARG A 131 18.45 8.35 -7.04
C ARG A 131 17.75 9.52 -6.33
N CYS A 132 16.57 9.30 -5.77
CA CYS A 132 15.76 10.32 -5.08
C CYS A 132 16.30 10.65 -3.68
N TYR A 133 17.21 9.84 -3.13
CA TYR A 133 17.83 10.05 -1.82
C TYR A 133 19.15 10.84 -1.92
N ALA A 134 19.50 11.35 -3.09
CA ALA A 134 20.73 12.10 -3.34
C ALA A 134 21.98 11.42 -2.73
N HIS A 135 22.62 12.06 -1.75
CA HIS A 135 23.85 11.56 -1.10
C HIS A 135 23.60 10.78 0.20
N SER A 136 22.37 10.70 0.68
CA SER A 136 22.02 10.08 1.97
C SER A 136 21.46 8.66 1.84
N TYR A 137 21.47 8.07 0.64
CA TYR A 137 20.94 6.74 0.42
C TYR A 137 21.71 5.67 1.22
N LEU A 138 20.98 4.92 2.04
CA LEU A 138 21.47 3.66 2.61
C LEU A 138 20.97 2.48 1.76
N PRO A 139 21.78 1.43 1.55
CA PRO A 139 21.37 0.29 0.73
C PRO A 139 20.04 -0.32 1.20
N ARG A 140 19.03 -0.33 0.31
CA ARG A 140 17.69 -0.91 0.50
C ARG A 140 16.79 -0.13 1.46
N GLN A 141 17.15 1.11 1.79
CA GLN A 141 16.34 2.01 2.62
C GLN A 141 14.93 2.21 2.07
N GLU A 142 14.79 2.26 0.75
CA GLU A 142 13.53 2.45 0.05
C GLU A 142 12.52 1.31 0.30
N VAL A 143 13.03 0.12 0.65
CA VAL A 143 12.20 -1.04 0.96
C VAL A 143 11.47 -0.80 2.28
N SER A 144 12.19 -0.42 3.33
CA SER A 144 11.57 -0.09 4.63
C SER A 144 10.59 1.07 4.51
N GLU A 145 10.93 2.11 3.75
CA GLU A 145 10.05 3.27 3.56
C GLU A 145 8.77 2.92 2.78
N TYR A 146 8.86 2.04 1.78
CA TYR A 146 7.68 1.50 1.09
C TYR A 146 6.74 0.81 2.06
N PHE A 147 7.24 -0.14 2.86
CA PHE A 147 6.39 -0.90 3.76
C PHE A 147 5.82 -0.04 4.90
N ARG A 148 6.63 0.83 5.51
CA ARG A 148 6.17 1.76 6.55
C ARG A 148 5.07 2.68 6.04
N SER A 149 5.25 3.29 4.88
CA SER A 149 4.26 4.20 4.28
C SER A 149 2.90 3.53 4.10
N ILE A 150 2.87 2.24 3.80
CA ILE A 150 1.63 1.49 3.58
C ILE A 150 0.95 1.12 4.90
N LEU A 151 1.73 0.77 5.93
CA LEU A 151 1.20 0.58 7.27
C LEU A 151 0.60 1.88 7.83
N ASP A 152 1.25 3.02 7.57
CA ASP A 152 0.74 4.33 7.96
C ASP A 152 -0.56 4.67 7.21
N LEU A 153 -0.63 4.36 5.91
CA LEU A 153 -1.85 4.50 5.12
C LEU A 153 -2.97 3.58 5.64
N ARG A 154 -2.67 2.33 6.01
CA ARG A 154 -3.64 1.42 6.63
C ARG A 154 -4.19 2.02 7.94
N ALA A 155 -3.30 2.50 8.80
CA ALA A 155 -3.69 3.11 10.07
C ALA A 155 -4.55 4.36 9.87
N LYS A 156 -4.17 5.21 8.90
CA LYS A 156 -4.95 6.41 8.51
C LYS A 156 -6.33 6.06 7.95
N TYR A 157 -6.40 5.04 7.10
CA TYR A 157 -7.64 4.54 6.49
C TYR A 157 -8.14 3.29 7.21
N ASN A 158 -8.30 3.39 8.54
CA ASN A 158 -8.78 2.30 9.40
C ASN A 158 -10.23 1.93 9.05
N LEU A 159 -10.38 0.92 8.19
CA LEU A 159 -11.66 0.46 7.67
C LEU A 159 -12.58 -0.07 8.77
N TYR A 160 -12.02 -0.79 9.75
CA TYR A 160 -12.82 -1.34 10.85
C TYR A 160 -13.50 -0.21 11.62
N THR A 161 -12.74 0.81 12.02
CA THR A 161 -13.26 1.97 12.77
C THR A 161 -14.34 2.72 11.97
N ALA A 162 -14.11 2.95 10.68
CA ALA A 162 -15.09 3.62 9.81
C ALA A 162 -16.41 2.84 9.68
N LEU A 163 -16.32 1.51 9.54
CA LEU A 163 -17.47 0.62 9.46
C LEU A 163 -18.20 0.54 10.80
N ASN A 164 -17.48 0.37 11.90
CA ASN A 164 -18.03 0.31 13.25
C ASN A 164 -18.77 1.61 13.63
N ALA A 165 -18.23 2.77 13.28
CA ALA A 165 -18.89 4.07 13.48
C ALA A 165 -20.22 4.22 12.70
N SER A 166 -20.47 3.34 11.72
CA SER A 166 -21.73 3.24 10.97
C SER A 166 -22.59 2.04 11.39
N GLY A 167 -22.26 1.37 12.51
CA GLY A 167 -22.96 0.19 13.00
C GLY A 167 -22.70 -1.09 12.20
N ILE A 168 -21.67 -1.09 11.35
CA ILE A 168 -21.24 -2.27 10.59
C ILE A 168 -20.13 -2.95 11.39
N VAL A 169 -20.50 -3.99 12.11
CA VAL A 169 -19.60 -4.76 12.96
C VAL A 169 -19.53 -6.21 12.49
N PRO A 170 -18.38 -6.89 12.64
CA PRO A 170 -18.32 -8.32 12.43
C PRO A 170 -19.31 -9.03 13.36
N THR A 171 -20.01 -10.03 12.84
CA THR A 171 -20.76 -10.95 13.70
C THR A 171 -20.18 -12.33 13.54
N GLU A 172 -19.72 -12.90 14.65
CA GLU A 172 -19.44 -14.32 14.69
C GLU A 172 -20.73 -15.10 14.41
N PRO A 173 -20.72 -16.06 13.47
CA PRO A 173 -21.79 -17.02 13.40
C PRO A 173 -21.79 -17.83 14.70
N GLU A 174 -22.93 -17.87 15.41
CA GLU A 174 -23.15 -18.91 16.42
C GLU A 174 -22.87 -20.27 15.78
N SER A 175 -22.24 -21.20 16.51
CA SER A 175 -21.82 -22.50 15.97
C SER A 175 -22.93 -23.17 15.14
N GLY A 176 -22.63 -23.44 13.87
CA GLY A 176 -23.57 -24.05 12.90
C GLY A 176 -24.66 -23.13 12.33
N ARG A 177 -24.66 -21.82 12.65
CA ARG A 177 -25.67 -20.84 12.18
C ARG A 177 -25.07 -19.81 11.23
N ARG A 178 -25.93 -19.17 10.44
CA ARG A 178 -25.54 -18.02 9.60
C ARG A 178 -25.25 -16.81 10.50
N PRO A 179 -24.35 -15.89 10.11
CA PRO A 179 -24.14 -14.63 10.82
C PRO A 179 -25.47 -13.89 11.01
N LYS A 180 -25.72 -13.37 12.22
CA LYS A 180 -26.97 -12.67 12.55
C LYS A 180 -27.11 -11.35 11.79
N ASN A 181 -26.01 -10.64 11.56
CA ASN A 181 -26.04 -9.37 10.83
C ASN A 181 -25.50 -9.58 9.41
N THR A 182 -26.28 -9.14 8.43
CA THR A 182 -25.81 -8.97 7.06
C THR A 182 -26.01 -7.52 6.67
N TYR A 183 -25.12 -7.00 5.84
CA TYR A 183 -25.14 -5.62 5.39
C TYR A 183 -25.18 -5.60 3.87
N THR A 184 -25.96 -4.67 3.32
CA THR A 184 -25.99 -4.46 1.88
C THR A 184 -24.68 -3.81 1.43
N LEU A 185 -24.30 -4.04 0.17
CA LEU A 185 -23.15 -3.36 -0.43
C LEU A 185 -23.30 -1.83 -0.36
N ALA A 186 -24.52 -1.31 -0.53
CA ALA A 186 -24.79 0.12 -0.45
C ALA A 186 -24.48 0.70 0.95
N GLN A 187 -24.93 0.03 2.02
CA GLN A 187 -24.61 0.44 3.40
C GLN A 187 -23.11 0.42 3.66
N PHE A 188 -22.43 -0.64 3.22
CA PHE A 188 -20.99 -0.79 3.38
C PHE A 188 -20.21 0.34 2.67
N LYS A 189 -20.55 0.62 1.41
CA LYS A 189 -19.95 1.71 0.64
C LYS A 189 -20.24 3.08 1.25
N GLN A 190 -21.47 3.29 1.74
CA GLN A 190 -21.86 4.54 2.37
C GLN A 190 -21.06 4.83 3.64
N ALA A 191 -20.78 3.82 4.47
CA ALA A 191 -19.94 3.99 5.66
C ALA A 191 -18.53 4.51 5.32
N ILE A 192 -17.90 3.93 4.28
CA ILE A 192 -16.57 4.35 3.83
C ILE A 192 -16.61 5.76 3.20
N ARG A 193 -17.61 6.05 2.36
CA ARG A 193 -17.81 7.41 1.80
C ARG A 193 -18.01 8.44 2.90
N LYS A 194 -18.75 8.11 3.96
CA LYS A 194 -18.98 9.02 5.09
C LYS A 194 -17.67 9.34 5.82
N ALA A 195 -16.74 8.39 5.90
CA ALA A 195 -15.46 8.59 6.57
C ALA A 195 -14.47 9.44 5.76
N TRP A 196 -14.36 9.21 4.44
CA TRP A 196 -13.29 9.82 3.64
C TRP A 196 -13.71 10.38 2.29
N GLY A 197 -14.99 10.34 1.93
CA GLY A 197 -15.48 10.81 0.63
C GLY A 197 -15.05 9.95 -0.57
N VAL A 198 -14.39 8.82 -0.33
CA VAL A 198 -13.89 7.92 -1.38
C VAL A 198 -14.88 6.81 -1.70
N GLU A 199 -14.90 6.40 -2.97
CA GLU A 199 -15.65 5.23 -3.42
C GLU A 199 -14.80 3.95 -3.27
N PRO A 200 -15.18 3.00 -2.41
CA PRO A 200 -14.44 1.75 -2.30
C PRO A 200 -14.88 0.75 -3.37
N ASN A 201 -13.94 -0.12 -3.76
CA ASN A 201 -14.26 -1.41 -4.36
C ASN A 201 -14.30 -2.45 -3.24
N VAL A 202 -15.34 -3.27 -3.25
CA VAL A 202 -15.57 -4.28 -2.20
C VAL A 202 -15.62 -5.63 -2.88
N LYS A 203 -14.71 -6.52 -2.48
CA LYS A 203 -14.63 -7.88 -2.99
C LYS A 203 -15.15 -8.87 -1.97
N CYS A 204 -16.03 -9.75 -2.43
CA CYS A 204 -16.62 -10.80 -1.63
C CYS A 204 -16.39 -12.17 -2.26
N ARG A 205 -16.21 -13.19 -1.43
CA ARG A 205 -16.32 -14.60 -1.81
C ARG A 205 -17.69 -15.10 -1.36
N GLY A 206 -18.61 -15.24 -2.31
CA GLY A 206 -20.03 -15.43 -1.99
C GLY A 206 -20.57 -14.25 -1.20
N ARG A 207 -21.04 -14.49 0.03
CA ARG A 207 -21.57 -13.44 0.93
C ARG A 207 -20.57 -12.96 1.99
N ARG A 208 -19.31 -13.39 1.92
CA ARG A 208 -18.26 -13.02 2.88
C ARG A 208 -17.35 -11.97 2.27
N LEU A 209 -17.15 -10.87 2.99
CA LEU A 209 -16.15 -9.86 2.65
C LEU A 209 -14.76 -10.52 2.59
N GLN A 210 -13.94 -10.12 1.63
CA GLN A 210 -12.55 -10.57 1.47
C GLN A 210 -11.60 -9.37 1.42
N GLU A 211 -11.89 -8.39 0.58
CA GLU A 211 -11.02 -7.23 0.40
C GLU A 211 -11.82 -5.94 0.20
N VAL A 212 -11.20 -4.83 0.56
CA VAL A 212 -11.66 -3.48 0.27
C VAL A 212 -10.51 -2.71 -0.34
N TRP A 213 -10.73 -2.10 -1.49
CA TRP A 213 -9.73 -1.30 -2.18
C TRP A 213 -10.14 0.17 -2.18
N LEU A 214 -9.19 1.03 -1.88
CA LEU A 214 -9.36 2.49 -1.88
C LEU A 214 -8.37 3.10 -2.87
N TRP A 215 -8.84 4.02 -3.72
CA TRP A 215 -8.02 4.72 -4.69
C TRP A 215 -7.67 6.11 -4.19
N PHE A 216 -6.41 6.49 -4.34
CA PHE A 216 -5.91 7.81 -3.94
C PHE A 216 -4.97 8.38 -4.99
N LYS A 217 -4.86 9.71 -4.98
CA LYS A 217 -3.77 10.46 -5.59
C LYS A 217 -2.98 11.11 -4.45
N LEU A 218 -1.68 11.28 -4.62
CA LEU A 218 -0.79 11.86 -3.61
C LEU A 218 -0.59 13.36 -3.87
N PRO A 219 -0.72 14.23 -2.87
CA PRO A 219 -0.07 15.52 -2.92
C PRO A 219 1.46 15.32 -2.90
N ALA A 220 2.18 16.15 -3.67
CA ALA A 220 3.64 16.21 -3.73
C ALA A 220 4.22 16.95 -2.51
#